data_AF-A0A4Q3F549-F1
#
_entry.id   AF-A0A4Q3F549-F1
#
_cell.length_a   1.000
_cell.length_b   1.000
_cell.length_c   1.000
_cell.angle_alpha   90.00
_cell.angle_beta   90.00
_cell.angle_gamma   90.00
#
_symmetry.space_group_name_H-M   'P 1'
#
loop_
_entity.id
_entity.type
_entity.pdbx_description
1 polymer ?
#
loop_
_entity_poly.entity_id
_entity_poly.type
_entity_poly.pdbx_seq_one_letter_code
_entity_poly.pdbx_strand_id
1 'polypeptide(L)'
;MPAETMIAPGFSDPVFQSQAAFRALLAALSEPGTLQQVASEIAPPEGLATATATALLTLADYETPVWLPEALRNGPAGAWLRFHCGTALVEDPTEAAFAVIDGAAAGPELSAFNLG
;
A
#
# COMPACT_ATOMS: atom_id res chain seq x y z
N MET A 1 -26.94 0.62 -13.42
CA MET A 1 -25.82 -0.28 -13.77
C MET A 1 -24.71 0.02 -12.78
N PRO A 2 -24.30 -0.90 -11.89
CA PRO A 2 -23.09 -0.64 -11.11
C PRO A 2 -21.95 -0.46 -12.12
N ALA A 3 -21.14 0.59 -11.96
CA ALA A 3 -20.00 0.81 -12.82
C ALA A 3 -19.11 -0.45 -12.73
N GLU A 4 -18.88 -1.09 -13.87
CA GLU A 4 -17.93 -2.17 -14.02
C GLU A 4 -16.58 -1.61 -13.56
N THR A 5 -16.20 -1.90 -12.32
CA THR A 5 -15.04 -1.28 -11.69
C THR A 5 -13.83 -2.02 -12.23
N MET A 6 -13.34 -1.59 -13.39
CA MET A 6 -12.10 -2.10 -13.94
C MET A 6 -10.99 -1.82 -12.92
N ILE A 7 -10.42 -2.89 -12.35
CA ILE A 7 -9.27 -2.79 -11.46
C ILE A 7 -8.07 -2.36 -12.29
N ALA A 8 -7.43 -1.27 -11.88
CA ALA A 8 -6.20 -0.79 -12.50
C ALA A 8 -5.11 -1.88 -12.44
N PRO A 9 -4.20 -1.97 -13.43
CA PRO A 9 -3.13 -2.96 -13.41
C PRO A 9 -2.17 -2.74 -12.24
N GLY A 10 -1.52 -3.83 -11.82
CA GLY A 10 -0.39 -3.81 -10.88
C GLY A 10 0.92 -3.81 -11.65
N PHE A 11 1.90 -4.58 -11.18
CA PHE A 11 3.15 -4.82 -11.90
C PHE A 11 2.90 -5.53 -13.25
N SER A 12 3.55 -5.05 -14.31
CA SER A 12 3.58 -5.69 -15.62
C SER A 12 4.51 -6.90 -15.65
N ASP A 13 5.57 -6.86 -14.83
CA ASP A 13 6.46 -7.99 -14.55
C ASP A 13 6.58 -8.17 -13.03
N PRO A 14 5.62 -8.89 -12.41
CA PRO A 14 5.53 -8.97 -10.95
C PRO A 14 6.80 -9.46 -10.27
N VAL A 15 7.52 -10.40 -10.88
CA VAL A 15 8.73 -10.99 -10.27
C VAL A 15 9.87 -9.98 -10.26
N PHE A 16 10.21 -9.41 -11.42
CA PHE A 16 11.37 -8.50 -11.49
C PHE A 16 11.07 -7.15 -10.84
N GLN A 17 9.86 -6.64 -10.98
CA GLN A 17 9.48 -5.33 -10.42
C GLN A 17 9.34 -5.39 -8.89
N SER A 18 8.71 -6.43 -8.32
CA SER A 18 8.66 -6.58 -6.86
C SER A 18 10.06 -6.75 -6.26
N GLN A 19 10.94 -7.54 -6.88
CA GLN A 19 12.29 -7.74 -6.38
C GLN A 19 13.13 -6.46 -6.44
N ALA A 20 13.00 -5.67 -7.51
CA ALA A 20 13.66 -4.37 -7.63
C ALA A 20 13.14 -3.38 -6.59
N ALA A 21 11.82 -3.32 -6.40
CA ALA A 21 11.19 -2.49 -5.40
C ALA A 21 11.62 -2.89 -3.98
N PHE A 22 11.66 -4.19 -3.68
CA PHE A 22 12.10 -4.71 -2.38
C PHE A 22 13.53 -4.27 -2.05
N ARG A 23 14.45 -4.36 -3.02
CA ARG A 23 15.83 -3.87 -2.82
C ARG A 23 15.89 -2.38 -2.52
N ALA A 24 15.10 -1.57 -3.22
CA ALA A 24 15.04 -0.12 -2.98
C ALA A 24 14.46 0.20 -1.59
N LEU A 25 13.40 -0.51 -1.18
CA LEU A 25 12.79 -0.36 0.15
C LEU A 25 13.76 -0.80 1.26
N LEU A 26 14.43 -1.93 1.07
CA LEU A 26 15.43 -2.43 2.00
C LEU A 26 16.58 -1.44 2.15
N ALA A 27 17.10 -0.89 1.04
CA ALA A 27 18.15 0.14 1.06
C ALA A 27 17.70 1.40 1.82
N ALA A 28 16.45 1.86 1.61
CA ALA A 28 15.93 3.03 2.31
C ALA A 28 15.84 2.82 3.83
N LEU A 29 15.52 1.59 4.26
CA LEU A 29 15.44 1.23 5.68
C LEU A 29 16.83 0.97 6.29
N SER A 30 17.75 0.33 5.55
CA SER A 30 19.09 0.01 6.03
C SER A 30 20.06 1.20 5.99
N GLU A 31 19.78 2.19 5.16
CA GLU A 31 20.55 3.43 5.03
C GLU A 31 19.65 4.67 5.27
N PRO A 32 19.20 4.90 6.52
CA PRO A 32 18.27 5.98 6.82
C PRO A 32 18.82 7.35 6.39
N GLY A 33 17.93 8.17 5.81
CA GLY A 33 18.27 9.49 5.28
C GLY A 33 18.71 9.50 3.81
N THR A 34 18.86 8.34 3.19
CA THR A 34 19.08 8.24 1.74
C THR A 34 17.75 8.21 0.99
N LEU A 35 17.67 8.96 -0.12
CA LEU A 35 16.51 8.91 -1.01
C LEU A 35 16.69 7.75 -1.99
N GLN A 36 15.77 6.79 -1.94
CA GLN A 36 15.71 5.66 -2.88
C GLN A 36 14.56 5.87 -3.86
N GLN A 37 14.79 5.50 -5.13
CA GLN A 37 13.75 5.52 -6.14
C GLN A 37 13.19 4.11 -6.32
N VAL A 38 11.92 3.93 -5.97
CA VAL A 38 11.18 2.70 -6.22
C VAL A 38 10.60 2.80 -7.63
N ALA A 39 11.42 2.50 -8.64
CA ALA A 39 11.01 2.59 -10.04
C ALA A 39 9.88 1.59 -10.32
N SER A 40 8.70 2.09 -10.65
CA SER A 40 7.63 1.26 -11.19
C SER A 40 6.75 2.07 -12.13
N GLU A 41 6.37 1.45 -13.24
CA GLU A 41 5.46 2.00 -14.24
C GLU A 41 3.99 1.71 -13.89
N ILE A 42 3.66 1.63 -12.59
CA ILE A 42 2.29 1.42 -12.15
C ILE A 42 1.56 2.76 -12.10
N ALA A 43 0.30 2.75 -12.54
CA ALA A 43 -0.63 3.84 -12.35
C ALA A 43 -1.65 3.41 -11.29
N PRO A 44 -1.38 3.66 -9.99
CA PRO A 44 -2.30 3.22 -8.95
C PRO A 44 -3.60 4.03 -9.01
N PRO A 45 -4.67 3.52 -8.39
CA PRO A 45 -5.90 4.30 -8.27
C PRO A 45 -5.68 5.61 -7.52
N GLU A 46 -6.59 6.57 -7.75
CA GLU A 46 -6.59 7.84 -7.06
C GLU A 46 -6.54 7.68 -5.54
N GLY A 47 -5.75 8.53 -4.88
CA GLY A 47 -5.57 8.53 -3.43
C GLY A 47 -4.37 7.70 -2.93
N LEU A 48 -3.74 6.88 -3.77
CA LEU A 48 -2.45 6.25 -3.46
C LEU A 48 -1.32 6.92 -4.22
N ALA A 49 -0.29 7.38 -3.49
CA ALA A 49 0.96 7.77 -4.12
C ALA A 49 1.63 6.54 -4.76
N THR A 50 2.29 6.72 -5.90
CA THR A 50 2.97 5.62 -6.62
C THR A 50 3.91 4.85 -5.71
N ALA A 51 4.79 5.54 -4.96
CA ALA A 51 5.72 4.87 -4.05
C ALA A 51 5.03 4.00 -2.98
N THR A 52 3.91 4.48 -2.41
CA THR A 52 3.11 3.73 -1.44
C THR A 52 2.49 2.49 -2.07
N ALA A 53 1.88 2.64 -3.25
CA ALA A 53 1.29 1.52 -3.98
C ALA A 53 2.36 0.47 -4.36
N THR A 54 3.54 0.90 -4.81
CA THR A 54 4.65 0.02 -5.12
C THR A 54 5.13 -0.74 -3.88
N ALA A 55 5.22 -0.07 -2.73
CA ALA A 55 5.61 -0.71 -1.48
C ALA A 55 4.60 -1.79 -1.06
N LEU A 56 3.30 -1.49 -1.14
CA LEU A 56 2.25 -2.45 -0.79
C LEU A 56 2.18 -3.63 -1.78
N LEU A 57 2.31 -3.40 -3.09
CA LEU A 57 2.41 -4.52 -4.05
C LEU A 57 3.62 -5.43 -3.81
N THR A 58 4.65 -4.90 -3.16
CA THR A 58 5.90 -5.63 -2.91
C THR A 58 5.86 -6.38 -1.58
N LEU A 59 5.22 -5.80 -0.56
CA LEU A 59 5.32 -6.24 0.83
C LEU A 59 4.01 -6.78 1.41
N ALA A 60 2.86 -6.31 0.91
CA ALA A 60 1.57 -6.72 1.45
C ALA A 60 1.07 -8.00 0.77
N ASP A 61 0.46 -8.85 1.58
CA ASP A 61 -0.11 -10.13 1.23
C ASP A 61 -1.35 -10.43 2.10
N TYR A 62 -1.85 -11.66 2.05
CA TYR A 62 -3.02 -12.08 2.82
C TYR A 62 -2.77 -12.20 4.33
N GLU A 63 -1.50 -12.22 4.78
CA GLU A 63 -1.10 -12.34 6.19
C GLU A 63 -0.81 -10.98 6.83
N THR A 64 -0.81 -9.91 6.04
CA THR A 64 -0.44 -8.56 6.47
C THR A 64 -1.62 -7.59 6.32
N PRO A 65 -2.48 -7.46 7.34
CA PRO A 65 -3.61 -6.53 7.29
C PRO A 65 -3.15 -5.08 7.10
N VAL A 66 -3.87 -4.32 6.28
CA VAL A 66 -3.57 -2.92 5.96
C VAL A 66 -4.66 -2.01 6.52
N TRP A 67 -4.28 -1.04 7.33
CA TRP A 67 -5.16 0.06 7.70
C TRP A 67 -5.11 1.17 6.65
N LEU A 68 -6.30 1.65 6.24
CA LEU A 68 -6.48 2.77 5.33
C LEU A 68 -7.56 3.72 5.87
N PRO A 69 -7.49 5.04 5.56
CA PRO A 69 -8.62 5.95 5.74
C PRO A 69 -9.88 5.39 5.06
N GLU A 70 -11.04 5.61 5.67
CA GLU A 70 -12.31 5.04 5.21
C GLU A 70 -12.58 5.32 3.72
N ALA A 71 -12.28 6.54 3.26
CA ALA A 71 -12.45 6.94 1.86
C ALA A 71 -11.60 6.10 0.89
N LEU A 72 -10.37 5.73 1.27
CA LEU A 72 -9.50 4.87 0.45
C LEU A 72 -9.91 3.40 0.57
N ARG A 73 -10.27 2.96 1.78
CA ARG A 73 -10.66 1.57 2.10
C ARG A 73 -11.91 1.11 1.33
N ASN A 74 -12.89 1.99 1.21
CA ASN A 74 -14.14 1.75 0.50
C ASN A 74 -14.10 2.20 -0.97
N GLY A 75 -12.98 2.78 -1.41
CA GLY A 75 -12.78 3.30 -2.75
C GLY A 75 -11.96 2.37 -3.67
N PRO A 76 -11.56 2.88 -4.85
CA PRO A 76 -10.75 2.15 -5.83
C PRO A 76 -9.42 1.63 -5.28
N ALA A 77 -8.77 2.38 -4.40
CA ALA A 77 -7.53 1.97 -3.72
C ALA A 77 -7.71 0.68 -2.91
N GLY A 78 -8.77 0.61 -2.09
CA GLY A 78 -9.07 -0.58 -1.31
C GLY A 78 -9.50 -1.79 -2.15
N ALA A 79 -10.22 -1.57 -3.25
CA ALA A 79 -10.54 -2.66 -4.18
C ALA A 79 -9.27 -3.21 -4.87
N TRP A 80 -8.37 -2.31 -5.28
CA TRP A 80 -7.12 -2.65 -5.96
C TRP A 80 -6.15 -3.41 -5.05
N LEU A 81 -5.97 -2.98 -3.78
CA LEU A 81 -5.12 -3.69 -2.82
C LEU A 81 -5.65 -5.09 -2.50
N ARG A 82 -6.96 -5.26 -2.31
CA ARG A 82 -7.55 -6.59 -2.12
C ARG A 82 -7.32 -7.49 -3.32
N PHE A 83 -7.43 -6.96 -4.54
CA PHE A 83 -7.26 -7.73 -5.76
C PHE A 83 -5.80 -8.17 -5.98
N HIS A 84 -4.84 -7.25 -5.87
CA HIS A 84 -3.43 -7.54 -6.19
C HIS A 84 -2.64 -8.16 -5.03
N CYS A 85 -2.95 -7.80 -3.78
CA CYS A 85 -2.22 -8.28 -2.61
C CYS A 85 -2.97 -9.36 -1.85
N GLY A 86 -4.30 -9.49 -2.01
CA GLY A 86 -5.10 -10.40 -1.17
C GLY A 86 -5.20 -9.97 0.30
N THR A 87 -4.73 -8.75 0.64
CA THR A 87 -4.68 -8.24 2.01
C THR A 87 -6.06 -7.95 2.58
N ALA A 88 -6.21 -8.20 3.88
CA ALA A 88 -7.35 -7.71 4.65
C ALA A 88 -7.21 -6.20 4.90
N LEU A 89 -8.27 -5.43 4.63
CA LEU A 89 -8.29 -4.01 5.00
C LEU A 89 -9.05 -3.84 6.31
N VAL A 90 -8.36 -3.34 7.34
CA VAL A 90 -8.87 -3.24 8.71
C VAL A 90 -9.27 -1.82 9.08
N GLU A 91 -10.26 -1.71 9.96
CA GLU A 91 -10.71 -0.43 10.54
C GLU A 91 -9.95 -0.11 11.82
N ASP A 92 -9.62 -1.14 12.61
CA ASP A 92 -8.88 -1.03 13.86
C ASP A 92 -7.37 -0.90 13.58
N PRO A 93 -6.73 0.23 13.96
CA PRO A 93 -5.28 0.43 13.81
C PRO A 93 -4.43 -0.63 14.54
N THR A 94 -4.96 -1.27 15.58
CA THR A 94 -4.23 -2.29 16.36
C THR A 94 -4.09 -3.63 15.63
N GLU A 95 -4.94 -3.90 14.63
CA GLU A 95 -4.89 -5.11 13.81
C GLU A 95 -3.94 -4.99 12.62
N ALA A 96 -3.45 -3.79 12.32
CA ALA A 96 -2.74 -3.48 11.10
C ALA A 96 -1.25 -3.87 11.17
N ALA A 97 -0.77 -4.56 10.14
CA ALA A 97 0.66 -4.75 9.87
C ALA A 97 1.26 -3.57 9.09
N PHE A 98 0.45 -2.97 8.19
CA PHE A 98 0.80 -1.75 7.47
C PHE A 98 -0.28 -0.69 7.65
N ALA A 99 0.12 0.58 7.71
CA ALA A 99 -0.79 1.71 7.74
C ALA A 99 -0.44 2.69 6.61
N VAL A 100 -1.43 3.08 5.82
CA VAL A 100 -1.29 4.22 4.90
C VAL A 100 -1.99 5.40 5.52
N ILE A 101 -1.24 6.45 5.85
CA ILE A 101 -1.78 7.66 6.44
C ILE A 101 -1.63 8.76 5.40
N ASP A 102 -2.75 9.36 4.99
CA ASP A 102 -2.68 10.61 4.25
C ASP A 102 -2.37 11.75 5.26
N GLY A 103 -1.51 12.69 4.86
CA GLY A 103 -1.15 13.82 5.72
C GLY A 103 -2.22 14.92 5.79
N ALA A 104 -3.40 14.70 5.20
CA ALA A 104 -4.44 15.72 5.00
C ALA A 104 -5.65 15.52 5.93
N ALA A 105 -5.91 14.29 6.37
CA ALA A 105 -7.01 13.92 7.23
C ALA A 105 -6.55 13.67 8.67
N ALA A 106 -7.48 13.86 9.62
CA ALA A 106 -7.29 13.42 11.00
C ALA A 106 -7.30 11.88 11.04
N GLY A 107 -6.14 11.26 10.86
CA GLY A 107 -5.94 9.83 11.10
C GLY A 107 -5.91 9.50 12.60
N PRO A 108 -5.91 8.20 12.96
CA PRO A 108 -5.61 7.75 14.31
C PRO A 108 -4.27 8.32 14.78
N GLU A 109 -4.13 8.52 16.09
CA GLU A 109 -2.81 8.81 16.66
C GLU A 109 -1.84 7.68 16.34
N LEU A 110 -0.56 7.99 16.10
CA LEU A 110 0.45 6.96 15.81
C LEU A 110 0.58 5.92 16.93
N SER A 111 0.27 6.31 18.17
CA SER A 111 0.21 5.43 19.35
C SER A 111 -0.95 4.43 19.34
N ALA A 112 -1.93 4.58 18.44
CA ALA A 112 -3.03 3.64 18.31
C ALA A 112 -2.65 2.39 17.49
N PHE A 113 -1.56 2.43 16.72
CA PHE A 113 -1.09 1.30 15.93
C PHE A 113 -0.32 0.30 16.79
N ASN A 114 -0.29 -0.95 16.33
CA ASN A 114 0.46 -2.00 16.99
C ASN A 114 1.97 -1.69 17.02
N LEU A 115 2.58 -1.77 18.21
CA LEU A 115 4.00 -1.51 18.42
C LEU A 115 4.88 -2.76 18.27
N GLY A 116 4.27 -3.94 18.09
CA GLY A 116 4.95 -5.25 18.04
C GLY A 116 4.79 -6.08 19.30
#